data_AF-A0AAW2Y4Q1-F1
#
_entry.id   AF-A0AAW2Y4Q1-F1
#
_cell.length_a   1.000
_cell.length_b   1.000
_cell.length_c   1.000
_cell.angle_alpha   90.00
_cell.angle_beta   90.00
_cell.angle_gamma   90.00
#
_symmetry.space_group_name_H-M   'P 1'
#
loop_
_entity.id
_entity.type
_entity.pdbx_description
1 polymer ?
#
loop_
_entity_poly.entity_id
_entity_poly.type
_entity_poly.pdbx_seq_one_letter_code
_entity_poly.pdbx_strand_id
1 'polypeptide(L)'
;MDFSKHLSIAIALLIFQVLVVLFPSSAQSASNNSNLFREYIGAEFKNVKFSNLPINSQVEFHFILSFAIDYTTSSSATPTDGNFNVFWTPTISPQLKSQP
;
A
#
# COMPACT_ATOMS: atom_id res chain seq x y z
N MET A 1 33.00 -19.73 -44.00
CA MET A 1 32.10 -18.77 -43.35
C MET A 1 30.68 -19.20 -43.62
N ASP A 2 29.91 -19.48 -42.58
CA ASP A 2 28.64 -20.19 -42.68
C ASP A 2 27.49 -19.16 -42.84
N PHE A 3 27.32 -18.65 -44.06
CA PHE A 3 26.41 -17.55 -44.39
C PHE A 3 24.97 -17.79 -43.90
N SER A 4 24.53 -19.06 -43.90
CA SER A 4 23.24 -19.48 -43.37
C SER A 4 23.07 -19.15 -41.88
N LYS A 5 24.10 -19.31 -41.06
CA LYS A 5 24.04 -19.01 -39.62
C LYS A 5 23.88 -17.51 -39.35
N HIS A 6 24.59 -16.68 -40.12
CA HIS A 6 24.48 -15.22 -40.01
C HIS A 6 23.10 -14.72 -40.43
N LEU A 7 22.50 -15.33 -41.46
CA LEU A 7 21.14 -15.01 -41.91
C LEU A 7 20.10 -15.40 -40.85
N SER A 8 20.21 -16.59 -40.25
CA SER A 8 19.31 -17.02 -39.17
C SER A 8 19.40 -16.12 -37.94
N ILE A 9 20.60 -15.67 -37.57
CA ILE A 9 20.79 -14.74 -36.44
C ILE A 9 20.17 -13.37 -36.76
N ALA A 10 20.34 -12.85 -37.97
CA ALA A 10 19.74 -11.58 -38.37
C ALA A 10 18.20 -11.62 -38.33
N ILE A 11 17.60 -12.73 -38.76
CA ILE A 11 16.14 -12.93 -38.70
C ILE A 11 15.66 -13.00 -37.25
N ALA A 12 16.37 -13.75 -36.40
CA ALA A 12 16.03 -13.86 -34.98
C ALA A 12 16.09 -12.48 -34.27
N LEU A 13 17.11 -11.67 -34.58
CA LEU A 13 17.24 -10.31 -34.04
C LEU A 13 16.12 -9.40 -34.51
N LEU A 14 15.72 -9.49 -35.78
CA LEU A 14 14.60 -8.71 -36.33
C LEU A 14 13.29 -9.06 -35.64
N ILE A 15 13.01 -10.36 -35.45
CA ILE A 15 11.80 -10.84 -34.76
C ILE A 15 11.79 -10.35 -33.31
N PHE A 16 12.93 -10.42 -32.61
CA PHE A 16 13.05 -9.93 -31.25
C PHE A 16 12.78 -8.42 -31.15
N GLN A 17 13.31 -7.62 -32.08
CA GLN A 17 13.03 -6.19 -32.15
C GLN A 17 11.54 -5.89 -32.38
N VAL A 18 10.89 -6.62 -33.28
CA VAL A 18 9.44 -6.48 -33.53
C VAL A 18 8.64 -6.83 -32.28
N LEU A 19 8.99 -7.90 -31.55
CA LEU A 19 8.33 -8.24 -30.29
C LEU A 19 8.49 -7.13 -29.23
N VAL A 20 9.69 -6.58 -29.05
CA VAL A 20 9.93 -5.52 -28.07
C VAL A 20 9.09 -4.25 -28.36
N VAL A 21 8.88 -3.93 -29.64
CA VAL A 21 8.06 -2.77 -30.05
C VAL A 21 6.56 -3.02 -29.89
N LEU A 22 6.09 -4.25 -30.14
CA LEU A 22 4.68 -4.62 -30.04
C LEU A 22 4.20 -4.87 -28.61
N PHE A 23 5.11 -5.14 -27.67
CA PHE A 23 4.81 -5.31 -26.25
C PHE A 23 5.52 -4.22 -25.42
N PRO A 24 5.07 -2.95 -25.51
CA PRO A 24 5.59 -1.92 -24.60
C PRO A 24 5.30 -2.39 -23.17
N SER A 25 6.37 -2.63 -22.41
CA SER A 25 6.26 -2.93 -21.00
C SER A 25 5.69 -1.68 -20.33
N SER A 26 4.42 -1.72 -19.94
CA SER A 26 3.78 -0.67 -19.15
C SER A 26 4.29 -0.72 -17.70
N ALA A 27 5.61 -0.66 -17.52
CA ALA A 27 6.21 -0.30 -16.25
C ALA A 27 6.18 1.23 -16.12
N GLN A 28 4.98 1.81 -16.26
CA GLN A 28 4.74 3.18 -15.82
C GLN A 28 4.66 3.09 -14.29
N SER A 29 5.81 3.17 -13.64
CA SER A 29 5.85 3.63 -12.26
C SER A 29 5.39 5.08 -12.28
N ALA A 30 4.08 5.28 -12.16
CA ALA A 30 3.54 6.56 -11.74
C ALA A 30 3.82 6.69 -10.25
N SER A 31 5.08 6.89 -9.88
CA SER A 31 5.36 7.68 -8.69
C SER A 31 5.06 9.13 -9.05
N ASN A 32 3.77 9.42 -9.19
CA ASN A 32 3.31 10.77 -8.89
C ASN A 32 3.76 10.94 -7.44
N ASN A 33 4.77 11.76 -7.19
CA ASN A 33 5.17 12.14 -5.85
C ASN A 33 4.00 12.95 -5.27
N SER A 34 2.90 12.26 -4.94
CA SER A 34 1.79 12.86 -4.22
C SER A 34 2.39 13.36 -2.93
N ASN A 35 2.10 14.61 -2.61
CA ASN A 35 2.53 15.21 -1.36
C ASN A 35 1.74 14.53 -0.24
N LEU A 36 2.10 13.30 0.08
CA LEU A 36 1.32 12.34 0.84
C LEU A 36 2.02 12.08 2.15
N PHE A 37 1.37 12.47 3.23
CA PHE A 37 1.85 12.27 4.59
C PHE A 37 0.92 11.30 5.31
N ARG A 38 1.52 10.35 6.05
CA ARG A 38 0.79 9.33 6.79
C ARG A 38 1.30 9.28 8.21
N GLU A 39 0.38 9.27 9.17
CA GLU A 39 0.71 9.23 10.59
C GLU A 39 0.03 8.05 11.28
N TYR A 40 0.82 7.23 11.97
CA TYR A 40 0.31 6.16 12.84
C TYR A 40 -0.20 6.76 14.15
N ILE A 41 -1.38 6.34 14.62
CA ILE A 41 -1.97 6.86 15.86
C ILE A 41 -2.75 5.77 16.60
N GLY A 42 -2.72 5.81 17.94
CA GLY A 42 -3.67 5.08 18.79
C GLY A 42 -3.12 3.92 19.62
N ALA A 43 -1.93 3.40 19.32
CA ALA A 43 -1.42 2.16 19.91
C ALA A 43 -0.98 2.28 21.37
N GLU A 44 -0.54 3.47 21.80
CA GLU A 44 0.06 3.66 23.13
C GLU A 44 -0.93 4.05 24.23
N PHE A 45 -2.24 4.11 23.93
CA PHE A 45 -3.28 4.47 24.89
C PHE A 45 -3.06 5.83 25.61
N LYS A 46 -2.31 6.75 24.97
CA LYS A 46 -2.00 8.09 25.50
C LYS A 46 -3.11 9.12 25.30
N ASN A 47 -4.26 8.70 24.76
CA ASN A 47 -5.41 9.56 24.50
C ASN A 47 -5.12 10.77 23.57
N VAL A 48 -4.16 10.61 22.66
CA VAL A 48 -3.92 11.56 21.56
C VAL A 48 -5.12 11.49 20.61
N LYS A 49 -5.71 12.64 20.30
CA LYS A 49 -6.84 12.81 19.38
C LYS A 49 -6.34 13.30 18.02
N PHE A 50 -7.14 13.10 16.97
CA PHE A 50 -6.83 13.66 15.64
C PHE A 50 -6.61 15.17 15.67
N SER A 51 -7.36 15.89 16.50
CA SER A 51 -7.24 17.35 16.65
C SER A 51 -5.98 17.82 17.39
N ASN A 52 -5.21 16.90 17.98
CA ASN A 52 -3.94 17.25 18.62
C ASN A 52 -2.77 17.35 17.62
N LEU A 53 -2.94 16.83 16.41
CA LEU A 53 -1.86 16.76 15.43
C LEU A 53 -1.97 17.93 14.43
N PRO A 54 -0.87 18.63 14.14
CA PRO A 54 -0.85 19.66 13.11
C PRO A 54 -0.98 19.00 11.74
N ILE A 55 -1.92 19.48 10.92
CA ILE A 55 -2.14 19.00 9.56
C ILE A 55 -1.81 20.13 8.59
N ASN A 56 -0.86 19.87 7.68
CA ASN A 56 -0.54 20.78 6.59
C ASN A 56 -1.60 20.64 5.48
N SER A 57 -2.28 21.73 5.11
CA SER A 57 -3.30 21.71 4.06
C SER A 57 -2.75 21.49 2.64
N GLN A 58 -1.43 21.56 2.45
CA GLN A 58 -0.78 21.33 1.16
C GLN A 58 -0.46 19.85 0.89
N VAL A 59 -0.76 18.96 1.84
CA VAL A 59 -0.50 17.52 1.73
C VAL A 59 -1.81 16.73 1.76
N GLU A 60 -1.87 15.61 1.03
CA GLU A 60 -2.85 14.56 1.25
C GLU A 60 -2.47 13.84 2.55
N PHE A 61 -3.29 13.97 3.59
CA PHE A 61 -2.97 13.48 4.92
C PHE A 61 -3.83 12.27 5.28
N HIS A 62 -3.22 11.13 5.60
CA HIS A 62 -3.94 9.95 6.09
C HIS A 62 -3.50 9.57 7.51
N PHE A 63 -4.47 9.35 8.40
CA PHE A 63 -4.21 8.65 9.65
C PHE A 63 -4.22 7.14 9.43
N ILE A 64 -3.31 6.42 10.09
CA ILE A 64 -3.28 4.97 10.16
C ILE A 64 -3.54 4.55 11.61
N LEU A 65 -4.73 4.00 11.87
CA LEU A 65 -5.09 3.50 13.19
C LEU A 65 -4.29 2.26 13.54
N SER A 66 -3.67 2.27 14.72
CA SER A 66 -2.78 1.20 15.20
C SER A 66 -3.30 0.63 16.51
N PHE A 67 -3.78 -0.62 16.58
CA PHE A 67 -3.91 -1.62 15.51
C PHE A 67 -5.26 -2.35 15.58
N ALA A 68 -5.67 -2.94 14.45
CA ALA A 68 -6.61 -4.05 14.44
C ALA A 68 -5.79 -5.34 14.55
N ILE A 69 -6.08 -6.21 15.52
CA ILE A 69 -5.32 -7.45 15.75
C ILE A 69 -6.30 -8.61 15.91
N ASP A 70 -6.03 -9.76 15.28
CA ASP A 70 -6.81 -10.99 15.38
C ASP A 70 -6.49 -11.78 16.67
N TYR A 71 -6.62 -11.07 17.80
CA TYR A 71 -6.48 -11.63 19.15
C TYR A 71 -7.66 -11.22 20.01
N THR A 72 -7.99 -12.03 21.00
CA THR A 72 -8.97 -11.65 22.03
C THR A 72 -8.46 -10.47 22.86
N THR A 73 -9.38 -9.64 23.37
CA THR A 73 -9.06 -8.40 24.12
C THR A 73 -8.83 -8.63 25.63
N SER A 74 -8.82 -9.88 26.07
CA SER A 74 -8.59 -10.24 27.47
C SER A 74 -7.10 -10.19 27.82
N SER A 75 -6.77 -10.23 29.13
CA SER A 75 -5.38 -10.28 29.59
C SER A 75 -4.65 -11.57 29.20
N SER A 76 -5.38 -12.64 28.87
CA SER A 76 -4.85 -13.91 28.36
C SER A 76 -5.23 -14.04 26.89
N ALA A 77 -4.64 -13.16 26.08
CA ALA A 77 -5.01 -13.02 24.67
C ALA A 77 -4.68 -14.30 23.88
N THR A 78 -5.62 -14.71 23.03
CA THR A 78 -5.50 -15.87 22.14
C THR A 78 -5.83 -15.47 20.71
N PRO A 79 -5.19 -16.08 19.69
CA PRO A 79 -5.53 -15.84 18.29
C PRO A 79 -7.00 -16.12 17.98
N THR A 80 -7.58 -15.37 17.05
CA THR A 80 -9.00 -15.47 16.64
C THR A 80 -9.17 -15.82 15.17
N ASP A 81 -8.13 -16.36 14.53
CA ASP A 81 -8.16 -16.86 13.15
C ASP A 81 -8.69 -15.82 12.15
N GLY A 82 -8.04 -14.65 12.12
CA GLY A 82 -8.40 -13.54 11.21
C GLY A 82 -9.62 -12.72 11.62
N ASN A 83 -10.26 -12.98 12.77
CA ASN A 83 -11.29 -12.12 13.31
C ASN A 83 -10.70 -10.96 14.13
N PHE A 84 -10.47 -9.82 13.48
CA PHE A 84 -9.78 -8.68 14.06
C PHE A 84 -10.60 -7.93 15.13
N ASN A 85 -9.96 -7.64 16.26
CA ASN A 85 -10.45 -6.76 17.32
C ASN A 85 -9.70 -5.42 17.33
N VAL A 86 -10.31 -4.42 17.98
CA VAL A 86 -9.77 -3.06 18.11
C VAL A 86 -8.77 -2.99 19.27
N PHE A 87 -7.54 -2.56 18.98
CA PHE A 87 -6.48 -2.32 19.98
C PHE A 87 -5.92 -0.89 19.94
N TRP A 88 -6.56 0.05 19.26
CA TRP A 88 -6.26 1.47 19.38
C TRP A 88 -7.14 2.14 20.44
N THR A 89 -6.79 3.38 20.81
CA THR A 89 -7.53 4.16 21.82
C THR A 89 -9.00 4.41 21.40
N PRO A 90 -10.02 4.10 22.22
CA PRO A 90 -11.43 4.20 21.82
C PRO A 90 -11.88 5.59 21.36
N THR A 91 -11.24 6.65 21.84
CA THR A 91 -11.59 8.05 21.56
C THR A 91 -11.29 8.49 20.13
N ILE A 92 -10.51 7.70 19.38
CA ILE A 92 -10.20 7.93 17.96
C ILE A 92 -10.78 6.85 17.04
N SER A 93 -11.67 5.99 17.56
CA SER A 93 -12.43 5.06 16.72
C SER A 93 -13.28 5.83 15.72
N PRO A 94 -13.24 5.47 14.42
CA PRO A 94 -14.14 6.03 13.44
C PRO A 94 -15.58 5.82 13.92
N GLN A 95 -16.36 6.89 13.95
CA GLN A 95 -17.80 6.73 14.08
C GLN A 95 -18.25 6.01 12.82
N LEU A 96 -18.81 4.81 12.94
CA LEU A 96 -19.50 4.15 11.85
C LEU A 96 -20.55 5.14 11.34
N LYS A 97 -20.33 5.74 10.17
CA LYS A 97 -21.44 6.29 9.41
C LYS A 97 -22.29 5.07 9.10
N SER A 98 -23.48 4.98 9.70
CA SER A 98 -24.53 4.12 9.17
C SER A 98 -24.64 4.48 7.68
N GLN A 99 -24.26 3.56 6.80
CA GLN A 99 -24.52 3.70 5.38
C GLN A 99 -26.04 3.92 5.22
N PRO A 100 -26.48 4.93 4.44
CA PRO A 100 -27.88 5.06 4.10
C PRO A 100 -28.37 3.86 3.27
#